data_AF-A0A6A6BY22-F1
#
_entry.id   AF-A0A6A6BY22-F1
#
_cell.length_a   1.000
_cell.length_b   1.000
_cell.length_c   1.000
_cell.angle_alpha   90.00
_cell.angle_beta   90.00
_cell.angle_gamma   90.00
#
_symmetry.space_group_name_H-M   'P 1'
#
loop_
_entity.id
_entity.type
_entity.pdbx_description
1 polymer ?
#
loop_
_entity_poly.entity_id
_entity_poly.type
_entity_poly.pdbx_seq_one_letter_code
_entity_poly.pdbx_strand_id
1 'polypeptide(L)'
;MPPATILKFPTSSPADTSPLTRLQEAGFKTKDILGIVGKTEGNGCVNDFSRTLSSHVWDALIPDSAISIFSGGTEGVLSPHITAILQSDKPTGLHAAVRRSRVLEPWEVGSVEHVRYVAASIREKMVEEGIEAGDVQLVLIKCPLLTSERIAAIQATGRKPVTLDTYESMALSRYASAIGIGAALNPTITNTIPQLLSSGDFQTPLASCSSGAELQDCHILILSNTTPPNPSPPSLTRAFNSTMHSGIDFSSLQTLLTKALHPSPPYTKATLLQVFVKAEADPSGLVKGEFRHTMLTDSDLHSTRHARAAVGGLVAGVTGDCAVYVSGGAEGQGPKGGGSLCVVVRWELYR
;
A
#
# COMPACT_ATOMS: atom_id res chain seq x y z
N MET A 1 -8.40 -12.20 15.55
CA MET A 1 -7.48 -11.14 15.09
C MET A 1 -6.17 -11.15 15.89
N PRO A 2 -5.02 -11.53 15.29
CA PRO A 2 -3.72 -11.44 15.94
C PRO A 2 -3.35 -9.96 16.17
N PRO A 3 -3.01 -9.56 17.40
CA PRO A 3 -2.40 -8.27 17.68
C PRO A 3 -1.15 -8.08 16.82
N ALA A 4 -0.97 -6.87 16.30
CA ALA A 4 0.16 -6.54 15.45
C ALA A 4 0.87 -5.29 15.95
N THR A 5 2.17 -5.24 15.70
CA THR A 5 2.97 -4.03 15.81
C THR A 5 3.78 -3.84 14.52
N ILE A 6 4.36 -2.65 14.36
CA ILE A 6 5.21 -2.37 13.21
C ILE A 6 6.55 -1.80 13.67
N LEU A 7 7.62 -2.25 13.00
CA LEU A 7 8.96 -1.69 13.17
C LEU A 7 9.51 -1.30 11.81
N LYS A 8 10.21 -0.18 11.77
CA LYS A 8 10.71 0.42 10.54
C LYS A 8 12.21 0.61 10.60
N PHE A 9 12.90 0.21 9.55
CA PHE A 9 14.36 0.28 9.47
C PHE A 9 14.82 0.68 8.08
N PRO A 10 15.83 1.58 7.97
CA PRO A 10 16.45 1.88 6.69
C PRO A 10 17.16 0.66 6.12
N THR A 11 17.35 0.65 4.81
CA THR A 11 18.12 -0.37 4.08
C THR A 11 19.19 0.29 3.23
N SER A 12 20.36 -0.32 3.16
CA SER A 12 21.53 0.14 2.39
C SER A 12 21.54 -0.33 0.93
N SER A 13 20.73 -1.32 0.58
CA SER A 13 20.51 -1.80 -0.78
C SER A 13 19.23 -2.63 -0.86
N PRO A 14 18.74 -3.00 -2.05
CA PRO A 14 17.57 -3.88 -2.17
C PRO A 14 17.80 -5.28 -1.59
N ALA A 15 19.04 -5.74 -1.46
CA ALA A 15 19.39 -7.03 -0.85
C ALA A 15 19.72 -6.93 0.64
N ASP A 16 19.62 -5.75 1.26
CA ASP A 16 19.99 -5.55 2.66
C ASP A 16 18.98 -6.20 3.62
N THR A 17 19.48 -7.15 4.41
CA THR A 17 18.73 -7.90 5.43
C THR A 17 19.18 -7.57 6.84
N SER A 18 20.07 -6.59 7.03
CA SER A 18 20.46 -6.08 8.36
C SER A 18 19.28 -5.66 9.26
N PRO A 19 18.09 -5.25 8.75
CA PRO A 19 16.93 -5.06 9.59
C PRO A 19 16.48 -6.31 10.38
N LEU A 20 16.79 -7.53 9.92
CA LEU A 20 16.49 -8.76 10.68
C LEU A 20 17.23 -8.80 12.02
N THR A 21 18.49 -8.38 12.04
CA THR A 21 19.27 -8.25 13.29
C THR A 21 18.61 -7.25 14.23
N ARG A 22 18.15 -6.11 13.70
CA ARG A 22 17.47 -5.07 14.50
C ARG A 22 16.11 -5.54 15.02
N LEU A 23 15.40 -6.37 14.27
CA LEU A 23 14.19 -7.04 14.76
C LEU A 23 14.49 -7.96 15.93
N GLN A 24 15.57 -8.74 15.84
CA GLN A 24 16.03 -9.61 16.91
C GLN A 24 16.42 -8.82 18.17
N GLU A 25 17.14 -7.71 18.02
CA GLU A 25 17.46 -6.79 19.12
C GLU A 25 16.21 -6.20 19.77
N ALA A 26 15.15 -5.98 18.99
CA ALA A 26 13.84 -5.54 19.49
C ALA A 26 12.99 -6.69 20.09
N GLY A 27 13.52 -7.91 20.13
CA GLY A 27 12.87 -9.09 20.74
C GLY A 27 11.97 -9.89 19.80
N PHE A 28 11.96 -9.59 18.51
CA PHE A 28 11.17 -10.31 17.51
C PHE A 28 12.00 -11.37 16.79
N LYS A 29 11.36 -12.47 16.41
CA LYS A 29 11.94 -13.54 15.60
C LYS A 29 11.33 -13.50 14.20
N THR A 30 12.01 -14.13 13.25
CA THR A 30 11.50 -14.30 11.89
C THR A 30 10.07 -14.87 11.85
N LYS A 31 9.76 -15.84 12.71
CA LYS A 31 8.43 -16.45 12.78
C LYS A 31 7.30 -15.48 13.17
N ASP A 32 7.65 -14.33 13.76
CA ASP A 32 6.70 -13.30 14.18
C ASP A 32 6.39 -12.33 13.03
N ILE A 33 7.08 -12.44 11.89
CA ILE A 33 6.85 -11.60 10.71
C ILE A 33 5.57 -12.07 10.00
N LEU A 34 4.58 -11.18 9.93
CA LEU A 34 3.39 -11.34 9.08
C LEU A 34 3.64 -10.80 7.68
N GLY A 35 4.40 -9.71 7.56
CA GLY A 35 4.85 -9.26 6.25
C GLY A 35 5.90 -8.16 6.29
N ILE A 36 6.56 -7.99 5.15
CA ILE A 36 7.59 -6.96 4.92
C ILE A 36 7.08 -6.00 3.86
N VAL A 37 6.91 -4.72 4.21
CA VAL A 37 6.55 -3.66 3.25
C VAL A 37 7.76 -2.78 3.01
N GLY A 38 8.30 -2.79 1.80
CA GLY A 38 9.56 -2.12 1.48
C GLY A 38 9.46 -1.03 0.41
N LYS A 39 10.31 -0.02 0.55
CA LYS A 39 10.64 0.97 -0.48
C LYS A 39 12.03 0.65 -1.03
N THR A 40 12.11 0.28 -2.30
CA THR A 40 13.36 -0.08 -2.99
C THR A 40 13.78 1.01 -3.97
N GLU A 41 15.08 1.14 -4.22
CA GLU A 41 15.69 2.30 -4.89
C GLU A 41 15.70 2.26 -6.43
N GLY A 42 15.07 1.25 -7.06
CA GLY A 42 14.86 1.26 -8.51
C GLY A 42 13.86 2.33 -8.96
N ASN A 43 13.51 2.34 -10.25
CA ASN A 43 12.68 3.40 -10.83
C ASN A 43 11.17 3.30 -10.50
N GLY A 44 10.72 2.22 -9.87
CA GLY A 44 9.31 1.96 -9.54
C GLY A 44 8.39 1.69 -10.72
N CYS A 45 8.93 1.57 -11.94
CA CYS A 45 8.19 1.35 -13.19
C CYS A 45 8.25 -0.15 -13.59
N VAL A 46 8.23 -0.47 -14.89
CA VAL A 46 8.14 -1.85 -15.39
C VAL A 46 9.43 -2.63 -15.15
N ASN A 47 10.57 -2.11 -15.61
CA ASN A 47 11.89 -2.75 -15.55
C ASN A 47 12.64 -2.51 -14.22
N ASP A 48 11.92 -2.47 -13.11
CA ASP A 48 12.51 -2.30 -11.79
C ASP A 48 12.81 -3.66 -11.13
N PHE A 49 14.05 -4.09 -11.29
CA PHE A 49 14.57 -5.32 -10.70
C PHE A 49 15.01 -5.17 -9.24
N SER A 50 15.01 -3.96 -8.67
CA SER A 50 15.27 -3.79 -7.23
C SER A 50 14.21 -4.50 -6.40
N ARG A 51 12.95 -4.46 -6.85
CA ARG A 51 11.84 -5.18 -6.21
C ARG A 51 12.00 -6.69 -6.31
N THR A 52 12.42 -7.18 -7.49
CA THR A 52 12.70 -8.60 -7.71
C THR A 52 13.81 -9.09 -6.79
N LEU A 53 14.91 -8.33 -6.68
CA LEU A 53 16.02 -8.67 -5.80
C LEU A 53 15.59 -8.67 -4.33
N SER A 54 14.87 -7.64 -3.88
CA SER A 54 14.35 -7.61 -2.51
C SER A 54 13.40 -8.76 -2.21
N SER A 55 12.46 -9.05 -3.12
CA SER A 55 11.52 -10.18 -2.94
C SER A 55 12.27 -11.49 -2.86
N HIS A 56 13.20 -11.75 -3.80
CA HIS A 56 14.02 -12.96 -3.79
C HIS A 56 14.79 -13.16 -2.48
N VAL A 57 15.41 -12.12 -1.97
CA VAL A 57 16.19 -12.18 -0.72
C VAL A 57 15.29 -12.34 0.50
N TRP A 58 14.23 -11.54 0.61
CA TRP A 58 13.38 -11.53 1.80
C TRP A 58 12.43 -12.71 1.86
N ASP A 59 11.87 -13.17 0.74
CA ASP A 59 10.95 -14.30 0.72
C ASP A 59 11.63 -15.61 1.16
N ALA A 60 12.94 -15.75 0.91
CA ALA A 60 13.74 -16.88 1.41
C ALA A 60 13.98 -16.83 2.94
N LEU A 61 13.73 -15.69 3.58
CA LEU A 61 14.07 -15.42 4.98
C LEU A 61 12.86 -15.22 5.87
N ILE A 62 11.67 -14.98 5.33
CA ILE A 62 10.42 -14.83 6.11
C ILE A 62 9.60 -16.13 6.06
N PRO A 63 8.63 -16.32 6.98
CA PRO A 63 7.79 -17.52 6.96
C PRO A 63 6.98 -17.64 5.66
N ASP A 64 6.71 -18.86 5.22
CA ASP A 64 5.85 -19.12 4.04
C ASP A 64 4.46 -18.52 4.18
N SER A 65 3.95 -18.40 5.41
CA SER A 65 2.65 -17.75 5.71
C SER A 65 2.69 -16.22 5.65
N ALA A 66 3.86 -15.61 5.65
CA ALA A 66 4.05 -14.17 5.56
C ALA A 66 4.04 -13.70 4.10
N ILE A 67 3.95 -12.39 3.88
CA ILE A 67 4.02 -11.78 2.54
C ILE A 67 5.10 -10.71 2.45
N SER A 68 5.56 -10.42 1.25
CA SER A 68 6.42 -9.27 0.95
C SER A 68 5.75 -8.30 -0.02
N ILE A 69 5.89 -7.00 0.20
CA ILE A 69 5.36 -5.96 -0.67
C ILE A 69 6.44 -4.92 -0.90
N PHE A 70 7.22 -5.12 -1.96
CA PHE A 70 8.25 -4.16 -2.38
C PHE A 70 7.71 -3.19 -3.42
N SER A 71 7.77 -1.91 -3.10
CA SER A 71 7.35 -0.80 -3.97
C SER A 71 8.55 0.06 -4.32
N GLY A 72 9.01 -0.06 -5.55
CA GLY A 72 10.16 0.67 -6.07
C GLY A 72 9.91 2.18 -6.19
N GLY A 73 10.98 2.92 -6.47
CA GLY A 73 10.97 4.37 -6.62
C GLY A 73 11.12 5.09 -5.29
N THR A 74 12.33 5.54 -5.00
CA THR A 74 12.67 6.40 -3.86
C THR A 74 13.25 7.72 -4.37
N GLU A 75 12.52 8.39 -5.26
CA GLU A 75 12.93 9.69 -5.81
C GLU A 75 12.92 10.81 -4.75
N GLY A 76 13.66 11.89 -5.02
CA GLY A 76 13.74 13.04 -4.14
C GLY A 76 14.45 12.69 -2.83
N VAL A 77 13.80 12.99 -1.70
CA VAL A 77 14.34 12.76 -0.34
C VAL A 77 13.92 11.42 0.27
N LEU A 78 13.18 10.58 -0.47
CA LEU A 78 12.70 9.31 0.05
C LEU A 78 13.87 8.37 0.34
N SER A 79 13.88 7.80 1.55
CA SER A 79 14.91 6.86 2.00
C SER A 79 14.45 5.42 1.78
N PRO A 80 15.24 4.54 1.13
CA PRO A 80 14.98 3.12 1.07
C PRO A 80 14.88 2.51 2.48
N HIS A 81 13.83 1.74 2.72
CA HIS A 81 13.54 1.16 4.03
C HIS A 81 12.59 -0.02 3.92
N ILE A 82 12.50 -0.78 5.01
CA ILE A 82 11.43 -1.75 5.23
C ILE A 82 10.61 -1.38 6.45
N THR A 83 9.34 -1.77 6.41
CA THR A 83 8.42 -1.82 7.54
C THR A 83 8.04 -3.26 7.76
N ALA A 84 8.50 -3.84 8.88
CA ALA A 84 8.10 -5.16 9.31
C ALA A 84 6.75 -5.07 10.01
N ILE A 85 5.79 -5.85 9.54
CA ILE A 85 4.50 -6.09 10.18
C ILE A 85 4.65 -7.35 11.01
N LEU A 86 4.51 -7.21 12.33
CA LEU A 86 4.89 -8.23 13.30
C LEU A 86 3.69 -8.64 14.12
N GLN A 87 3.50 -9.95 14.30
CA GLN A 87 2.58 -10.48 15.28
C GLN A 87 3.08 -10.17 16.69
N SER A 88 2.17 -9.76 17.55
CA SER A 88 2.42 -9.47 18.96
C SER A 88 1.63 -10.43 19.84
N ASP A 89 2.28 -10.96 20.87
CA ASP A 89 1.64 -11.79 21.91
C ASP A 89 0.78 -10.95 22.87
N LYS A 90 0.94 -9.62 22.84
CA LYS A 90 0.21 -8.68 23.68
C LYS A 90 -0.77 -7.87 22.84
N PRO A 91 -1.95 -7.53 23.37
CA PRO A 91 -2.85 -6.58 22.72
C PRO A 91 -2.14 -5.26 22.46
N THR A 92 -2.16 -4.81 21.20
CA THR A 92 -1.57 -3.53 20.80
C THR A 92 -2.65 -2.52 20.43
N GLY A 93 -3.84 -2.92 20.03
CA GLY A 93 -4.86 -2.04 19.46
C GLY A 93 -4.85 -1.95 17.92
N LEU A 94 -3.80 -2.49 17.29
CA LEU A 94 -3.66 -2.66 15.85
C LEU A 94 -3.69 -4.16 15.54
N HIS A 95 -4.43 -4.55 14.52
CA HIS A 95 -4.43 -5.90 13.97
C HIS A 95 -3.91 -5.86 12.54
N ALA A 96 -3.21 -6.92 12.16
CA ALA A 96 -2.77 -7.12 10.78
C ALA A 96 -3.16 -8.51 10.30
N ALA A 97 -3.65 -8.57 9.08
CA ALA A 97 -3.96 -9.83 8.40
C ALA A 97 -3.30 -9.84 7.03
N VAL A 98 -2.74 -10.98 6.65
CA VAL A 98 -2.04 -11.16 5.38
C VAL A 98 -2.60 -12.33 4.60
N ARG A 99 -2.58 -12.22 3.26
CA ARG A 99 -2.98 -13.29 2.35
C ARG A 99 -2.27 -13.15 1.01
N ARG A 100 -1.89 -14.28 0.42
CA ARG A 100 -1.61 -14.39 -1.02
C ARG A 100 -2.87 -14.85 -1.74
N SER A 101 -3.23 -14.22 -2.85
CA SER A 101 -4.27 -14.76 -3.73
C SER A 101 -3.74 -15.97 -4.49
N ARG A 102 -4.61 -16.63 -5.27
CA ARG A 102 -4.10 -17.51 -6.34
C ARG A 102 -3.31 -16.70 -7.37
N VAL A 103 -2.47 -17.40 -8.13
CA VAL A 103 -1.87 -16.86 -9.36
C VAL A 103 -3.00 -16.45 -10.31
N LEU A 104 -2.93 -15.22 -10.82
CA LEU A 104 -3.81 -14.72 -11.87
C LEU A 104 -3.28 -15.17 -13.22
N GLU A 105 -4.19 -15.62 -14.08
CA GLU A 105 -3.86 -15.82 -15.48
C GLU A 105 -3.52 -14.47 -16.11
N PRO A 106 -2.58 -14.40 -17.06
CA PRO A 106 -2.16 -13.12 -17.61
C PRO A 106 -3.31 -12.26 -18.17
N TRP A 107 -4.32 -12.85 -18.83
CA TRP A 107 -5.48 -12.10 -19.34
C TRP A 107 -6.45 -11.63 -18.25
N GLU A 108 -6.33 -12.14 -17.02
CA GLU A 108 -7.15 -11.69 -15.90
C GLU A 108 -6.63 -10.38 -15.32
N VAL A 109 -5.35 -10.05 -15.47
CA VAL A 109 -4.74 -8.83 -14.93
C VAL A 109 -5.49 -7.59 -15.42
N GLY A 110 -6.02 -6.82 -14.47
CA GLY A 110 -6.79 -5.59 -14.72
C GLY A 110 -8.25 -5.81 -15.15
N SER A 111 -8.71 -7.06 -15.25
CA SER A 111 -10.09 -7.39 -15.67
C SER A 111 -11.08 -7.44 -14.50
N VAL A 112 -12.36 -7.65 -14.82
CA VAL A 112 -13.42 -7.95 -13.84
C VAL A 112 -13.05 -9.15 -12.96
N GLU A 113 -12.37 -10.15 -13.51
CA GLU A 113 -11.96 -11.32 -12.74
C GLU A 113 -10.93 -10.95 -11.68
N HIS A 114 -9.94 -10.12 -12.02
CA HIS A 114 -8.99 -9.59 -11.04
C HIS A 114 -9.70 -8.88 -9.87
N VAL A 115 -10.70 -8.03 -10.16
CA VAL A 115 -11.51 -7.38 -9.12
C VAL A 115 -12.20 -8.41 -8.23
N ARG A 116 -12.88 -9.40 -8.81
CA ARG A 116 -13.63 -10.44 -8.08
C ARG A 116 -12.72 -11.26 -7.17
N TYR A 117 -11.55 -11.65 -7.65
CA TYR A 117 -10.60 -12.45 -6.87
C TYR A 117 -9.98 -11.68 -5.72
N VAL A 118 -9.63 -10.41 -5.93
CA VAL A 118 -9.16 -9.54 -4.84
C VAL A 118 -10.27 -9.39 -3.79
N ALA A 119 -11.49 -9.10 -4.23
CA ALA A 119 -12.63 -8.93 -3.32
C ALA A 119 -12.93 -10.20 -2.49
N ALA A 120 -12.92 -11.37 -3.13
CA ALA A 120 -13.11 -12.65 -2.46
C ALA A 120 -12.00 -12.93 -1.46
N SER A 121 -10.73 -12.77 -1.85
CA SER A 121 -9.57 -13.01 -0.99
C SER A 121 -9.59 -12.15 0.27
N ILE A 122 -9.96 -10.87 0.14
CA ILE A 122 -10.08 -9.96 1.29
C ILE A 122 -11.24 -10.39 2.20
N ARG A 123 -12.43 -10.67 1.64
CA ARG A 123 -13.60 -11.08 2.44
C ARG A 123 -13.35 -12.36 3.21
N GLU A 124 -12.79 -13.37 2.55
CA GLU A 124 -12.42 -14.63 3.21
C GLU A 124 -11.44 -14.37 4.35
N LYS A 125 -10.41 -13.54 4.12
CA LYS A 125 -9.44 -13.23 5.17
C LYS A 125 -10.05 -12.45 6.33
N MET A 126 -10.97 -11.52 6.05
CA MET A 126 -11.70 -10.78 7.07
C MET A 126 -12.57 -11.71 7.92
N VAL A 127 -13.26 -12.67 7.30
CA VAL A 127 -14.08 -13.68 8.00
C VAL A 127 -13.21 -14.59 8.87
N GLU A 128 -12.10 -15.10 8.35
CA GLU A 128 -11.15 -15.94 9.11
C GLU A 128 -10.62 -15.24 10.37
N GLU A 129 -10.37 -13.95 10.27
CA GLU A 129 -9.74 -13.19 11.35
C GLU A 129 -10.75 -12.52 12.29
N GLY A 130 -12.01 -12.42 11.87
CA GLY A 130 -13.06 -11.65 12.55
C GLY A 130 -12.85 -10.14 12.43
N ILE A 131 -12.45 -9.66 11.25
CA ILE A 131 -12.25 -8.23 10.95
C ILE A 131 -13.53 -7.64 10.37
N GLU A 132 -14.07 -6.63 11.01
CA GLU A 132 -15.20 -5.86 10.50
C GLU A 132 -14.75 -4.78 9.51
N ALA A 133 -15.57 -4.52 8.48
CA ALA A 133 -15.22 -3.54 7.44
C ALA A 133 -14.98 -2.12 8.01
N GLY A 134 -15.72 -1.74 9.05
CA GLY A 134 -15.57 -0.44 9.72
C GLY A 134 -14.27 -0.26 10.50
N ASP A 135 -13.58 -1.36 10.83
CA ASP A 135 -12.34 -1.33 11.60
C ASP A 135 -11.10 -1.15 10.70
N VAL A 136 -11.24 -1.44 9.40
CA VAL A 136 -10.16 -1.38 8.41
C VAL A 136 -9.66 0.05 8.23
N GLN A 137 -8.33 0.21 8.29
CA GLN A 137 -7.64 1.49 8.11
C GLN A 137 -6.80 1.52 6.84
N LEU A 138 -6.35 0.37 6.37
CA LEU A 138 -5.54 0.25 5.15
C LEU A 138 -5.69 -1.16 4.59
N VAL A 139 -5.85 -1.28 3.28
CA VAL A 139 -5.58 -2.51 2.53
C VAL A 139 -4.49 -2.20 1.51
N LEU A 140 -3.31 -2.77 1.75
CA LEU A 140 -2.14 -2.61 0.90
C LEU A 140 -1.96 -3.86 0.04
N ILE A 141 -1.95 -3.70 -1.28
CA ILE A 141 -1.83 -4.82 -2.22
C ILE A 141 -0.59 -4.65 -3.08
N LYS A 142 0.20 -5.71 -3.19
CA LYS A 142 1.11 -5.90 -4.32
C LYS A 142 0.39 -6.74 -5.39
N CYS A 143 0.19 -6.18 -6.57
CA CYS A 143 -0.51 -6.81 -7.69
C CYS A 143 0.44 -6.98 -8.90
N PRO A 144 0.10 -7.85 -9.87
CA PRO A 144 0.98 -8.12 -11.01
C PRO A 144 0.89 -7.02 -12.07
N LEU A 145 1.71 -7.13 -13.12
CA LEU A 145 1.61 -6.39 -14.39
C LEU A 145 1.75 -7.31 -15.59
N LEU A 146 1.52 -6.77 -16.79
CA LEU A 146 1.79 -7.43 -18.06
C LEU A 146 3.17 -7.06 -18.58
N THR A 147 3.99 -8.07 -18.87
CA THR A 147 5.23 -7.92 -19.64
C THR A 147 4.95 -8.18 -21.12
N SER A 148 5.86 -7.80 -22.01
CA SER A 148 5.76 -8.10 -23.45
C SER A 148 5.58 -9.60 -23.71
N GLU A 149 6.28 -10.46 -22.95
CA GLU A 149 6.13 -11.91 -23.02
C GLU A 149 4.73 -12.38 -22.63
N ARG A 150 4.18 -11.85 -21.52
CA ARG A 150 2.81 -12.17 -21.07
C ARG A 150 1.77 -11.72 -22.09
N ILE A 151 1.96 -10.54 -22.70
CA ILE A 151 1.07 -10.04 -23.77
C ILE A 151 1.08 -10.98 -24.98
N ALA A 152 2.27 -11.38 -25.44
CA ALA A 152 2.41 -12.32 -26.55
C ALA A 152 1.76 -13.68 -26.24
N ALA A 153 1.94 -14.20 -25.02
CA ALA A 153 1.33 -15.45 -24.58
C ALA A 153 -0.20 -15.38 -24.57
N ILE A 154 -0.79 -14.27 -24.10
CA ILE A 154 -2.24 -14.05 -24.15
C ILE A 154 -2.73 -14.10 -25.61
N GLN A 155 -2.07 -13.36 -26.51
CA GLN A 155 -2.46 -13.30 -27.93
C GLN A 155 -2.34 -14.66 -28.62
N ALA A 156 -1.31 -15.45 -28.31
CA ALA A 156 -1.11 -16.78 -28.86
C ALA A 156 -2.27 -17.75 -28.53
N THR A 157 -3.00 -17.50 -27.45
CA THR A 157 -4.19 -18.29 -27.05
C THR A 157 -5.51 -17.76 -27.61
N GLY A 158 -5.48 -16.72 -28.47
CA GLY A 158 -6.68 -16.07 -29.00
C GLY A 158 -7.42 -15.18 -28.00
N ARG A 159 -6.88 -14.99 -26.78
CA ARG A 159 -7.40 -14.07 -25.78
C ARG A 159 -6.89 -12.66 -26.01
N LYS A 160 -7.53 -11.66 -25.39
CA LYS A 160 -7.13 -10.25 -25.47
C LYS A 160 -6.66 -9.76 -24.10
N PRO A 161 -5.46 -9.17 -23.98
CA PRO A 161 -5.07 -8.47 -22.77
C PRO A 161 -5.89 -7.19 -22.62
N VAL A 162 -5.96 -6.65 -21.40
CA VAL A 162 -6.63 -5.37 -21.13
C VAL A 162 -5.94 -4.18 -21.80
N THR A 163 -4.64 -4.31 -22.09
CA THR A 163 -3.84 -3.35 -22.86
C THR A 163 -2.64 -4.04 -23.50
N LEU A 164 -2.04 -3.41 -24.52
CA LEU A 164 -0.75 -3.81 -25.12
C LEU A 164 0.43 -3.01 -24.54
N ASP A 165 0.17 -2.02 -23.69
CA ASP A 165 1.19 -1.22 -23.04
C ASP A 165 1.51 -1.77 -21.64
N THR A 166 2.78 -2.15 -21.43
CA THR A 166 3.25 -2.74 -20.17
C THR A 166 3.12 -1.79 -18.98
N TYR A 167 3.30 -0.48 -19.18
CA TYR A 167 3.19 0.53 -18.12
C TYR A 167 1.73 0.83 -17.79
N GLU A 168 0.86 0.96 -18.81
CA GLU A 168 -0.59 1.09 -18.61
C GLU A 168 -1.17 -0.12 -17.88
N SER A 169 -0.66 -1.33 -18.15
CA SER A 169 -1.10 -2.54 -17.45
C SER A 169 -0.90 -2.46 -15.93
N MET A 170 0.11 -1.72 -15.46
CA MET A 170 0.32 -1.47 -14.05
C MET A 170 -0.83 -0.63 -13.45
N ALA A 171 -1.28 0.40 -14.17
CA ALA A 171 -2.40 1.26 -13.75
C ALA A 171 -3.71 0.47 -13.70
N LEU A 172 -4.00 -0.31 -14.74
CA LEU A 172 -5.20 -1.15 -14.81
C LEU A 172 -5.21 -2.22 -13.70
N SER A 173 -4.05 -2.81 -13.40
CA SER A 173 -3.90 -3.77 -12.30
C SER A 173 -4.14 -3.12 -10.93
N ARG A 174 -3.55 -1.95 -10.67
CA ARG A 174 -3.79 -1.18 -9.43
C ARG A 174 -5.26 -0.79 -9.29
N TYR A 175 -5.88 -0.31 -10.37
CA TYR A 175 -7.28 0.11 -10.36
C TYR A 175 -8.23 -1.06 -10.07
N ALA A 176 -8.02 -2.19 -10.73
CA ALA A 176 -8.80 -3.41 -10.46
C ALA A 176 -8.63 -3.89 -9.01
N SER A 177 -7.41 -3.84 -8.47
CA SER A 177 -7.15 -4.14 -7.05
C SER A 177 -7.88 -3.16 -6.11
N ALA A 178 -7.88 -1.86 -6.43
CA ALA A 178 -8.58 -0.84 -5.64
C ALA A 178 -10.10 -1.05 -5.62
N ILE A 179 -10.71 -1.35 -6.77
CA ILE A 179 -12.14 -1.72 -6.84
C ILE A 179 -12.39 -2.99 -6.03
N GLY A 180 -11.49 -3.98 -6.10
CA GLY A 180 -11.59 -5.23 -5.34
C GLY A 180 -11.62 -4.98 -3.83
N ILE A 181 -10.76 -4.08 -3.34
CA ILE A 181 -10.79 -3.61 -1.95
C ILE A 181 -12.14 -2.97 -1.62
N GLY A 182 -12.64 -2.07 -2.47
CA GLY A 182 -13.96 -1.47 -2.31
C GLY A 182 -15.08 -2.50 -2.20
N ALA A 183 -15.13 -3.44 -3.15
CA ALA A 183 -16.15 -4.49 -3.21
C ALA A 183 -16.09 -5.48 -2.04
N ALA A 184 -14.91 -5.68 -1.44
CA ALA A 184 -14.77 -6.47 -0.23
C ALA A 184 -15.39 -5.78 0.98
N LEU A 185 -15.16 -4.47 1.13
CA LEU A 185 -15.58 -3.67 2.28
C LEU A 185 -17.00 -3.14 2.16
N ASN A 186 -17.52 -3.04 0.94
CA ASN A 186 -18.88 -2.63 0.64
C ASN A 186 -19.47 -3.52 -0.47
N PRO A 187 -20.25 -4.55 -0.10
CA PRO A 187 -20.83 -5.50 -1.06
C PRO A 187 -21.70 -4.87 -2.16
N THR A 188 -22.25 -3.67 -1.95
CA THR A 188 -23.09 -2.96 -2.94
C THR A 188 -22.35 -2.64 -4.23
N ILE A 189 -21.01 -2.58 -4.21
CA ILE A 189 -20.16 -2.33 -5.38
C ILE A 189 -20.12 -3.53 -6.33
N THR A 190 -20.41 -4.75 -5.84
CA THR A 190 -20.21 -5.98 -6.62
C THR A 190 -20.93 -5.96 -7.98
N ASN A 191 -22.12 -5.38 -8.04
CA ASN A 191 -22.95 -5.34 -9.25
C ASN A 191 -22.54 -4.22 -10.23
N THR A 192 -21.70 -3.27 -9.82
CA THR A 192 -21.26 -2.13 -10.64
C THR A 192 -19.81 -2.26 -11.11
N ILE A 193 -19.12 -3.37 -10.79
CA ILE A 193 -17.71 -3.59 -11.15
C ILE A 193 -17.41 -3.33 -12.65
N PRO A 194 -18.17 -3.88 -13.62
CA PRO A 194 -17.89 -3.63 -15.03
C PRO A 194 -18.00 -2.15 -15.41
N GLN A 195 -18.97 -1.44 -14.84
CA GLN A 195 -19.18 -0.02 -15.08
C GLN A 195 -18.04 0.81 -14.50
N LEU A 196 -17.59 0.51 -13.28
CA LEU A 196 -16.48 1.20 -12.63
C LEU A 196 -15.17 1.03 -13.41
N LEU A 197 -14.85 -0.20 -13.86
CA LEU A 197 -13.68 -0.44 -14.70
C LEU A 197 -13.72 0.39 -15.99
N SER A 198 -14.90 0.55 -16.58
CA SER A 198 -15.06 1.32 -17.82
C SER A 198 -15.04 2.83 -17.61
N SER A 199 -15.58 3.35 -16.50
CA SER A 199 -15.70 4.79 -16.27
C SER A 199 -14.46 5.40 -15.61
N GLY A 200 -13.70 4.62 -14.84
CA GLY A 200 -12.63 5.16 -14.02
C GLY A 200 -13.15 5.91 -12.77
N ASP A 201 -14.45 5.84 -12.47
CA ASP A 201 -15.12 6.61 -11.41
C ASP A 201 -15.32 5.77 -10.14
N PHE A 202 -14.21 5.21 -9.65
CA PHE A 202 -14.15 4.57 -8.35
C PHE A 202 -13.07 5.27 -7.52
N GLN A 203 -13.28 5.39 -6.21
CA GLN A 203 -12.26 5.85 -5.28
C GLN A 203 -12.51 5.31 -3.88
N THR A 204 -11.45 5.06 -3.12
CA THR A 204 -11.53 4.72 -1.70
C THR A 204 -10.30 5.24 -0.93
N PRO A 205 -10.48 5.73 0.32
CA PRO A 205 -9.35 6.13 1.17
C PRO A 205 -8.56 4.94 1.72
N LEU A 206 -9.06 3.71 1.57
CA LEU A 206 -8.50 2.52 2.23
C LEU A 206 -7.52 1.75 1.34
N ALA A 207 -7.47 2.00 0.04
CA ALA A 207 -6.66 1.22 -0.89
C ALA A 207 -5.26 1.80 -1.08
N SER A 208 -4.23 0.95 -1.03
CA SER A 208 -2.88 1.27 -1.48
C SER A 208 -2.32 0.13 -2.32
N CYS A 209 -2.42 0.23 -3.65
CA CYS A 209 -2.01 -0.81 -4.58
C CYS A 209 -0.68 -0.45 -5.24
N SER A 210 0.25 -1.40 -5.33
CA SER A 210 1.52 -1.28 -6.04
C SER A 210 1.66 -2.45 -7.01
N SER A 211 2.03 -2.16 -8.25
CA SER A 211 2.17 -3.19 -9.29
C SER A 211 3.64 -3.56 -9.50
N GLY A 212 3.93 -4.79 -9.90
CA GLY A 212 5.28 -5.28 -10.14
C GLY A 212 5.32 -6.52 -11.04
N ALA A 213 6.47 -6.75 -11.67
CA ALA A 213 6.71 -7.88 -12.58
C ALA A 213 7.11 -9.17 -11.84
N GLU A 214 7.59 -9.01 -10.61
CA GLU A 214 8.16 -10.06 -9.75
C GLU A 214 7.17 -11.12 -9.29
N LEU A 215 5.86 -10.89 -9.45
CA LEU A 215 4.82 -11.81 -9.01
C LEU A 215 3.67 -11.95 -10.01
N GLN A 216 2.81 -12.93 -9.79
CA GLN A 216 1.66 -13.26 -10.64
C GLN A 216 0.34 -13.40 -9.85
N ASP A 217 0.41 -13.48 -8.53
CA ASP A 217 -0.70 -13.44 -7.58
C ASP A 217 -0.89 -12.02 -7.02
N CYS A 218 -1.60 -11.88 -5.90
CA CYS A 218 -1.72 -10.62 -5.16
C CYS A 218 -1.32 -10.88 -3.71
N HIS A 219 -0.34 -10.12 -3.21
CA HIS A 219 -0.01 -10.09 -1.78
C HIS A 219 -0.84 -9.00 -1.10
N ILE A 220 -1.66 -9.37 -0.13
CA ILE A 220 -2.68 -8.52 0.50
C ILE A 220 -2.34 -8.36 1.98
N LEU A 221 -2.14 -7.12 2.42
CA LEU A 221 -2.03 -6.73 3.82
C LEU A 221 -3.28 -5.92 4.21
N ILE A 222 -3.95 -6.31 5.28
CA ILE A 222 -5.06 -5.56 5.90
C ILE A 222 -4.57 -5.06 7.25
N LEU A 223 -4.66 -3.75 7.49
CA LEU A 223 -4.51 -3.15 8.81
C LEU A 223 -5.88 -2.71 9.32
N SER A 224 -6.22 -3.13 10.54
CA SER A 224 -7.45 -2.72 11.23
C SER A 224 -7.16 -2.34 12.68
N ASN A 225 -8.03 -1.51 13.26
CA ASN A 225 -7.96 -1.17 14.68
C ASN A 225 -8.84 -2.11 15.50
N THR A 226 -8.47 -2.36 16.75
CA THR A 226 -9.37 -3.01 17.71
C THR A 226 -10.58 -2.11 18.04
N THR A 227 -11.77 -2.73 18.08
CA THR A 227 -13.03 -2.11 18.50
C THR A 227 -13.60 -2.86 19.73
N PRO A 228 -14.10 -2.18 20.78
CA PRO A 228 -14.25 -0.72 20.91
C PRO A 228 -12.90 0.00 21.03
N PRO A 229 -12.82 1.31 20.73
CA PRO A 229 -11.56 2.03 20.62
C PRO A 229 -10.75 2.14 21.91
N ASN A 230 -11.34 1.92 23.08
CA ASN A 230 -10.66 1.87 24.37
C ASN A 230 -10.90 0.50 25.02
N PRO A 231 -10.25 -0.57 24.53
CA PRO A 231 -10.34 -1.87 25.16
C PRO A 231 -9.57 -1.87 26.51
N SER A 232 -9.77 -2.91 27.31
CA SER A 232 -8.93 -3.22 28.47
C SER A 232 -8.18 -4.52 28.17
N PRO A 233 -6.84 -4.51 28.05
CA PRO A 233 -5.91 -3.38 28.19
C PRO A 233 -6.02 -2.36 27.03
N PRO A 234 -5.59 -1.09 27.25
CA PRO A 234 -5.73 -0.01 26.28
C PRO A 234 -4.92 -0.22 25.01
N SER A 235 -5.47 0.29 23.89
CA SER A 235 -4.84 0.29 22.57
C SER A 235 -3.65 1.25 22.50
N LEU A 236 -2.44 0.72 22.40
CA LEU A 236 -1.19 1.47 22.31
C LEU A 236 -0.72 1.75 20.89
N THR A 237 -1.20 1.04 19.87
CA THR A 237 -0.86 1.25 18.46
C THR A 237 -2.15 1.43 17.69
N ARG A 238 -2.22 2.48 16.86
CA ARG A 238 -3.42 2.79 16.08
C ARG A 238 -3.05 3.24 14.68
N ALA A 239 -3.87 2.86 13.71
CA ALA A 239 -3.85 3.40 12.37
C ALA A 239 -4.98 4.42 12.18
N PHE A 240 -4.72 5.48 11.43
CA PHE A 240 -5.70 6.48 11.03
C PHE A 240 -5.61 6.67 9.54
N ASN A 241 -6.75 6.74 8.86
CA ASN A 241 -6.81 6.98 7.42
C ASN A 241 -7.51 8.30 7.07
N SER A 242 -7.16 8.82 5.91
CA SER A 242 -7.76 9.97 5.24
C SER A 242 -7.37 9.93 3.76
N THR A 243 -7.54 11.06 3.09
CA THR A 243 -7.30 11.24 1.67
C THR A 243 -6.60 12.56 1.44
N MET A 244 -5.54 12.56 0.63
CA MET A 244 -4.99 13.76 0.02
C MET A 244 -5.74 14.05 -1.28
N HIS A 245 -6.14 15.30 -1.50
CA HIS A 245 -6.88 15.72 -2.70
C HIS A 245 -5.97 16.18 -3.85
N SER A 246 -4.68 16.33 -3.58
CA SER A 246 -3.67 16.65 -4.59
C SER A 246 -2.27 16.29 -4.06
N GLY A 247 -1.27 16.26 -4.94
CA GLY A 247 0.13 16.05 -4.55
C GLY A 247 0.72 17.09 -3.58
N ILE A 248 0.01 18.20 -3.31
CA ILE A 248 0.42 19.28 -2.40
C ILE A 248 -0.55 19.50 -1.23
N ASP A 249 -1.44 18.54 -0.95
CA ASP A 249 -2.49 18.67 0.08
C ASP A 249 -1.94 18.59 1.52
N PHE A 250 -1.24 19.65 1.93
CA PHE A 250 -0.75 19.82 3.30
C PHE A 250 -1.87 19.81 4.34
N SER A 251 -3.05 20.35 4.01
CA SER A 251 -4.16 20.51 4.95
C SER A 251 -4.68 19.16 5.44
N SER A 252 -4.96 18.24 4.52
CA SER A 252 -5.41 16.88 4.86
C SER A 252 -4.35 16.11 5.65
N LEU A 253 -3.07 16.23 5.24
CA LEU A 253 -1.95 15.61 5.94
C LEU A 253 -1.83 16.12 7.38
N GLN A 254 -1.80 17.44 7.57
CA GLN A 254 -1.69 18.08 8.88
C GLN A 254 -2.87 17.72 9.78
N THR A 255 -4.09 17.69 9.23
CA THR A 255 -5.30 17.33 9.98
C THR A 255 -5.22 15.89 10.49
N LEU A 256 -4.83 14.94 9.64
CA LEU A 256 -4.69 13.54 10.03
C LEU A 256 -3.58 13.34 11.08
N LEU A 257 -2.41 13.96 10.87
CA LEU A 257 -1.30 13.91 11.82
C LEU A 257 -1.68 14.52 13.17
N THR A 258 -2.39 15.65 13.17
CA THR A 258 -2.85 16.29 14.40
C THR A 258 -3.77 15.35 15.19
N LYS A 259 -4.74 14.72 14.52
CA LYS A 259 -5.62 13.71 15.13
C LYS A 259 -4.86 12.51 15.68
N ALA A 260 -3.86 12.03 14.95
CA ALA A 260 -3.12 10.81 15.33
C ALA A 260 -2.09 11.07 16.45
N LEU A 261 -1.46 12.25 16.47
CA LEU A 261 -0.36 12.58 17.37
C LEU A 261 -0.76 13.33 18.64
N HIS A 262 -2.01 13.78 18.76
CA HIS A 262 -2.54 14.43 19.95
C HIS A 262 -3.68 13.58 20.55
N PRO A 263 -3.36 12.40 21.11
CA PRO A 263 -4.38 11.55 21.68
C PRO A 263 -5.01 12.19 22.91
N SER A 264 -6.29 11.87 23.16
CA SER A 264 -6.97 12.27 24.38
C SER A 264 -6.48 11.45 25.58
N PRO A 265 -6.65 11.94 26.82
CA PRO A 265 -6.41 11.15 28.03
C PRO A 265 -7.11 9.77 27.95
N PRO A 266 -6.50 8.69 28.48
CA PRO A 266 -5.33 8.66 29.37
C PRO A 266 -3.96 8.66 28.66
N TYR A 267 -3.92 8.78 27.33
CA TYR A 267 -2.66 8.80 26.59
C TYR A 267 -2.02 10.19 26.66
N THR A 268 -0.70 10.23 26.83
CA THR A 268 0.04 11.48 27.04
C THR A 268 1.01 11.83 25.91
N LYS A 269 1.42 10.82 25.14
CA LYS A 269 2.40 10.96 24.06
C LYS A 269 2.01 10.07 22.90
N ALA A 270 2.42 10.49 21.71
CA ALA A 270 2.32 9.69 20.50
C ALA A 270 3.64 9.74 19.73
N THR A 271 4.00 8.61 19.12
CA THR A 271 5.14 8.47 18.20
C THR A 271 4.61 8.04 16.85
N LEU A 272 4.97 8.75 15.78
CA LEU A 272 4.70 8.32 14.42
C LEU A 272 5.58 7.10 14.10
N LEU A 273 4.97 5.98 13.71
CA LEU A 273 5.71 4.76 13.33
C LEU A 273 5.89 4.67 11.82
N GLN A 274 4.83 4.94 11.05
CA GLN A 274 4.86 4.89 9.59
C GLN A 274 3.77 5.76 8.97
N VAL A 275 4.05 6.29 7.78
CA VAL A 275 3.09 6.88 6.84
C VAL A 275 3.04 6.01 5.60
N PHE A 276 1.84 5.58 5.21
CA PHE A 276 1.56 4.96 3.92
C PHE A 276 0.73 5.95 3.10
N VAL A 277 1.24 6.38 1.96
CA VAL A 277 0.57 7.38 1.12
C VAL A 277 0.66 7.02 -0.36
N LYS A 278 -0.45 7.22 -1.05
CA LYS A 278 -0.53 7.13 -2.51
C LYS A 278 -0.31 8.50 -3.14
N ALA A 279 0.34 8.50 -4.29
CA ALA A 279 0.63 9.70 -5.07
C ALA A 279 0.37 9.45 -6.55
N GLU A 280 -0.23 10.41 -7.24
CA GLU A 280 -0.33 10.37 -8.70
C GLU A 280 -0.24 11.76 -9.33
N ALA A 281 0.04 11.78 -10.63
CA ALA A 281 -0.16 12.97 -11.43
C ALA A 281 -1.66 13.11 -11.73
N ASP A 282 -2.21 14.31 -11.55
CA ASP A 282 -3.61 14.57 -11.86
C ASP A 282 -3.85 14.38 -13.36
N PRO A 283 -4.81 13.53 -13.78
CA PRO A 283 -5.08 13.26 -15.20
C PRO A 283 -5.54 14.50 -15.98
N SER A 284 -6.00 15.56 -15.30
CA SER A 284 -6.30 16.85 -15.94
C SER A 284 -5.05 17.63 -16.38
N GLY A 285 -3.87 17.26 -15.88
CA GLY A 285 -2.63 18.01 -16.09
C GLY A 285 -2.46 19.22 -15.16
N LEU A 286 -3.36 19.39 -14.19
CA LEU A 286 -3.40 20.52 -13.25
C LEU A 286 -3.33 20.03 -11.81
N VAL A 287 -2.54 20.71 -10.97
CA VAL A 287 -2.61 20.56 -9.51
C VAL A 287 -3.63 21.55 -8.96
N LYS A 288 -4.57 21.07 -8.14
CA LYS A 288 -5.70 21.86 -7.57
C LYS A 288 -6.58 22.56 -8.62
N GLY A 289 -6.61 22.06 -9.85
CA GLY A 289 -7.35 22.67 -10.96
C GLY A 289 -6.80 24.02 -11.45
N GLU A 290 -5.64 24.46 -10.96
CA GLU A 290 -5.08 25.79 -11.24
C GLU A 290 -3.68 25.71 -11.85
N PHE A 291 -2.80 24.88 -11.29
CA PHE A 291 -1.38 24.90 -11.61
C PHE A 291 -1.03 23.81 -12.63
N ARG A 292 -0.76 24.19 -13.88
CA ARG A 292 -0.28 23.24 -14.89
C ARG A 292 1.03 22.57 -14.46
N HIS A 293 1.08 21.24 -14.56
CA HIS A 293 2.30 20.45 -14.34
C HIS A 293 2.75 19.75 -15.63
N THR A 294 3.98 19.20 -15.63
CA THR A 294 4.56 18.45 -16.76
C THR A 294 4.61 16.95 -16.55
N MET A 295 4.17 16.44 -15.40
CA MET A 295 4.32 15.01 -15.03
C MET A 295 3.75 14.02 -16.06
N LEU A 296 2.72 14.40 -16.84
CA LEU A 296 2.09 13.55 -17.86
C LEU A 296 2.68 13.75 -19.26
N THR A 297 3.43 14.82 -19.47
CA THR A 297 3.98 15.22 -20.78
C THR A 297 5.50 15.15 -20.81
N ASP A 298 6.12 14.69 -19.72
CA ASP A 298 7.55 14.49 -19.59
C ASP A 298 7.90 13.12 -20.20
N SER A 299 8.68 13.14 -21.28
CA SER A 299 9.10 11.94 -22.00
C SER A 299 10.31 11.26 -21.38
N ASP A 300 11.00 11.91 -20.44
CA ASP A 300 12.21 11.40 -19.79
C ASP A 300 11.89 10.74 -18.44
N LEU A 301 10.97 11.35 -17.68
CA LEU A 301 10.55 10.88 -16.37
C LEU A 301 9.05 10.57 -16.33
N HIS A 302 8.74 9.29 -16.13
CA HIS A 302 7.35 8.84 -15.95
C HIS A 302 6.65 9.57 -14.80
N SER A 303 5.35 9.83 -15.00
CA SER A 303 4.46 10.56 -14.07
C SER A 303 4.50 10.06 -12.62
N THR A 304 4.60 8.74 -12.41
CA THR A 304 4.64 8.17 -11.06
C THR A 304 5.93 8.48 -10.31
N ARG A 305 7.04 8.72 -11.02
CA ARG A 305 8.32 9.13 -10.43
C ARG A 305 8.21 10.56 -9.89
N HIS A 306 7.67 11.47 -10.71
CA HIS A 306 7.37 12.85 -10.30
C HIS A 306 6.45 12.89 -9.08
N ALA A 307 5.33 12.16 -9.13
CA ALA A 307 4.34 12.14 -8.07
C ALA A 307 4.93 11.64 -6.74
N ARG A 308 5.75 10.58 -6.76
CA ARG A 308 6.44 10.07 -5.55
C ARG A 308 7.40 11.11 -4.98
N ALA A 309 8.21 11.76 -5.82
CA ALA A 309 9.13 12.80 -5.37
C ALA A 309 8.40 13.98 -4.71
N ALA A 310 7.33 14.48 -5.35
CA ALA A 310 6.56 15.62 -4.86
C ALA A 310 5.87 15.33 -3.53
N VAL A 311 5.09 14.24 -3.46
CA VAL A 311 4.39 13.84 -2.23
C VAL A 311 5.36 13.42 -1.14
N GLY A 312 6.44 12.72 -1.50
CA GLY A 312 7.51 12.34 -0.57
C GLY A 312 8.19 13.54 0.06
N GLY A 313 8.49 14.57 -0.73
CA GLY A 313 9.03 15.84 -0.22
C GLY A 313 8.09 16.54 0.76
N LEU A 314 6.78 16.60 0.45
CA LEU A 314 5.79 17.16 1.35
C LEU A 314 5.70 16.38 2.67
N VAL A 315 5.52 15.05 2.59
CA VAL A 315 5.35 14.22 3.79
C VAL A 315 6.61 14.23 4.65
N ALA A 316 7.80 14.09 4.05
CA ALA A 316 9.06 14.14 4.78
C ALA A 316 9.29 15.53 5.41
N GLY A 317 8.96 16.61 4.70
CA GLY A 317 9.10 17.98 5.21
C GLY A 317 8.19 18.26 6.42
N VAL A 318 7.01 17.65 6.48
CA VAL A 318 6.06 17.82 7.60
C VAL A 318 6.39 16.90 8.78
N THR A 319 6.79 15.66 8.50
CA THR A 319 7.02 14.65 9.54
C THR A 319 8.44 14.65 10.08
N GLY A 320 9.40 15.23 9.35
CA GLY A 320 10.84 15.09 9.63
C GLY A 320 11.39 13.69 9.33
N ASP A 321 10.63 12.86 8.62
CA ASP A 321 10.95 11.44 8.38
C ASP A 321 10.99 11.13 6.89
N CYS A 322 12.18 10.76 6.39
CA CYS A 322 12.39 10.39 5.00
C CYS A 322 12.07 8.90 4.72
N ALA A 323 11.93 8.07 5.75
CA ALA A 323 11.55 6.67 5.63
C ALA A 323 10.02 6.53 5.66
N VAL A 324 9.33 7.20 4.74
CA VAL A 324 7.87 7.13 4.59
C VAL A 324 7.50 6.34 3.34
N TYR A 325 6.46 5.51 3.42
CA TYR A 325 6.04 4.68 2.29
C TYR A 325 5.19 5.52 1.33
N VAL A 326 5.81 5.98 0.25
CA VAL A 326 5.12 6.67 -0.87
C VAL A 326 5.06 5.75 -2.08
N SER A 327 3.86 5.48 -2.59
CA SER A 327 3.64 4.62 -3.76
C SER A 327 2.92 5.38 -4.88
N GLY A 328 3.49 5.34 -6.08
CA GLY A 328 2.98 6.04 -7.26
C GLY A 328 1.80 5.34 -7.94
N GLY A 329 0.96 6.10 -8.63
CA GLY A 329 -0.22 5.62 -9.37
C GLY A 329 -1.37 5.32 -8.41
N ALA A 330 -2.30 6.25 -8.27
CA ALA A 330 -3.35 6.22 -7.26
C ALA A 330 -4.73 5.97 -7.88
N GLU A 331 -4.77 5.22 -8.99
CA GLU A 331 -6.00 4.89 -9.70
C GLU A 331 -6.98 4.20 -8.73
N GLY A 332 -8.11 4.85 -8.44
CA GLY A 332 -9.12 4.36 -7.50
C GLY A 332 -8.73 4.41 -6.02
N GLN A 333 -7.59 4.99 -5.68
CA GLN A 333 -6.99 4.99 -4.36
C GLN A 333 -7.03 6.40 -3.76
N GLY A 334 -8.20 7.05 -3.83
CA GLY A 334 -8.39 8.48 -3.55
C GLY A 334 -8.95 9.22 -4.77
N PRO A 335 -9.16 10.54 -4.69
CA PRO A 335 -9.58 11.38 -5.81
C PRO A 335 -8.44 11.49 -6.82
N LYS A 336 -8.82 11.75 -8.07
CA LYS A 336 -7.89 12.00 -9.18
C LYS A 336 -6.90 13.11 -8.80
N GLY A 337 -5.60 12.84 -8.99
CA GLY A 337 -4.50 13.74 -8.61
C GLY A 337 -4.07 13.70 -7.15
N GLY A 338 -4.83 12.97 -6.32
CA GLY A 338 -4.60 12.81 -4.89
C GLY A 338 -4.10 11.42 -4.52
N GLY A 339 -4.56 10.92 -3.37
CA GLY A 339 -4.24 9.58 -2.91
C GLY A 339 -4.74 9.28 -1.50
N SER A 340 -4.86 7.99 -1.18
CA SER A 340 -5.08 7.50 0.17
C SER A 340 -3.91 7.84 1.07
N LEU A 341 -4.21 8.13 2.33
CA LEU A 341 -3.23 8.46 3.35
C LEU A 341 -3.57 7.68 4.62
N CYS A 342 -2.62 6.87 5.09
CA CYS A 342 -2.72 6.16 6.35
C CYS A 342 -1.49 6.45 7.21
N VAL A 343 -1.70 6.76 8.49
CA VAL A 343 -0.61 6.93 9.47
C VAL A 343 -0.79 5.91 10.58
N VAL A 344 0.31 5.29 11.01
CA VAL A 344 0.34 4.38 12.15
C VAL A 344 1.15 5.04 13.25
N VAL A 345 0.57 5.11 14.44
CA VAL A 345 1.15 5.76 15.62
C VAL A 345 1.17 4.81 16.80
N ARG A 346 2.14 5.01 17.69
CA ARG A 346 2.15 4.41 19.03
C ARG A 346 1.80 5.47 20.06
N TRP A 347 0.80 5.21 20.88
CA TRP A 347 0.43 6.00 22.04
C TRP A 347 1.03 5.44 23.32
N GLU A 348 1.29 6.32 24.27
CA GLU A 348 1.81 5.97 25.60
C GLU A 348 0.84 6.45 26.69
N LEU A 349 0.57 5.61 27.67
CA LEU A 349 -0.24 5.93 28.83
C LEU A 349 0.52 6.82 29.82
N TYR A 350 -0.25 7.57 30.62
CA TYR A 350 0.25 8.10 31.89
C TYR A 350 0.82 6.94 32.73
N ARG A 351 2.08 7.06 33.16
CA ARG A 351 2.71 6.07 34.05
C ARG A 351 2.27 6.25 35.49
#